data_AF-A0A4P8PWV6-F1
#
_entry.id   AF-A0A4P8PWV6-F1
#
_cell.length_a   1.000
_cell.length_b   1.000
_cell.length_c   1.000
_cell.angle_alpha   90.00
_cell.angle_beta   90.00
_cell.angle_gamma   90.00
#
_symmetry.space_group_name_H-M   'P 1'
#
loop_
_entity.id
_entity.type
_entity.pdbx_description
1 polymer ?
#
loop_
_entity_poly.entity_id
_entity_poly.type
_entity_poly.pdbx_seq_one_letter_code
_entity_poly.pdbx_strand_id
1 'polypeptide(L)'
;MLFGVPVAHAADASVPVPDARFEPLCTPTDPVLEELSGLAVAGGAIHGIGDSGSDDAVVVLDDTCAVTETVPVPVDPYDIEDLGVGPDGRLWLADTGDNERARATVALIDLDPRSGGGRLHRLTYPDGPHDAETLLVQRDGVPLIVTKEVLAADGIYRPAGGTVVGELASPGPTALERVGEIRLGPTDTPGGPVPVGASTLVTGGAVSADGTVAALRTYTDVYLFSAPDGDLVRALTTGTPARVALPDEPQGEALAFTPDGALLAGSEFAGGPPPPLQILRGATDLARTHSRSGDDAGPPSTAATESAAGGQSGGATGAGGDTPTDGAVRWSTPALVGGAVAAGLATYGLVRRRARSRRR
;
A
#
# COMPACT_ATOMS: atom_id res chain seq x y z
N MET A 1 1.98 28.56 21.16
CA MET A 1 0.69 27.85 21.05
C MET A 1 0.84 26.89 19.89
N LEU A 2 0.98 25.60 20.17
CA LEU A 2 1.00 24.54 19.16
C LEU A 2 -0.44 24.37 18.68
N PHE A 3 -0.71 24.79 17.45
CA PHE A 3 -1.95 24.46 16.78
C PHE A 3 -1.84 22.98 16.39
N GLY A 4 -2.58 22.12 17.09
CA GLY A 4 -2.75 20.73 16.69
C GLY A 4 -3.40 20.68 15.32
N VAL A 5 -2.76 19.99 14.37
CA VAL A 5 -3.36 19.68 13.09
C VAL A 5 -4.56 18.76 13.36
N PRO A 6 -5.77 19.06 12.85
CA PRO A 6 -6.92 18.19 13.06
C PRO A 6 -6.65 16.84 12.40
N VAL A 7 -6.72 15.77 13.19
CA VAL A 7 -6.72 14.38 12.71
C VAL A 7 -8.13 14.08 12.21
N ALA A 8 -8.29 13.86 10.90
CA ALA A 8 -9.54 13.35 10.35
C ALA A 8 -9.82 11.97 10.96
N HIS A 9 -11.04 11.76 11.48
CA HIS A 9 -11.42 10.47 12.08
C HIS A 9 -11.66 9.44 10.98
N ALA A 10 -10.89 8.34 11.04
CA ALA A 10 -10.84 7.20 10.13
C ALA A 10 -12.12 6.32 10.07
N ALA A 11 -13.30 6.82 10.45
CA ALA A 11 -14.49 5.99 10.58
C ALA A 11 -15.00 5.45 9.23
N ASP A 12 -14.96 6.24 8.15
CA ASP A 12 -15.49 5.81 6.84
C ASP A 12 -14.55 4.90 6.04
N ALA A 13 -13.23 4.98 6.28
CA ALA A 13 -12.26 4.05 5.66
C ALA A 13 -12.38 2.62 6.22
N SER A 14 -13.19 2.41 7.25
CA SER A 14 -13.37 1.11 7.93
C SER A 14 -14.46 0.23 7.31
N VAL A 15 -15.21 0.72 6.34
CA VAL A 15 -16.30 -0.03 5.67
C VAL A 15 -15.96 -0.18 4.19
N PRO A 16 -15.96 -1.40 3.62
CA PRO A 16 -15.73 -1.56 2.18
C PRO A 16 -16.90 -0.96 1.40
N VAL A 17 -16.62 -0.38 0.24
CA VAL A 17 -17.69 0.08 -0.65
C VAL A 17 -18.52 -1.13 -1.10
N PRO A 18 -19.85 -1.11 -0.88
CA PRO A 18 -20.72 -2.20 -1.33
C PRO A 18 -20.60 -2.44 -2.84
N ASP A 19 -20.68 -3.70 -3.25
CA ASP A 19 -20.68 -4.19 -4.65
C ASP A 19 -19.38 -4.00 -5.46
N ALA A 20 -18.42 -3.19 -4.97
CA ALA A 20 -17.07 -3.12 -5.51
C ALA A 20 -16.29 -4.38 -5.16
N ARG A 21 -15.77 -5.07 -6.18
CA ARG A 21 -15.06 -6.34 -6.00
C ARG A 21 -14.03 -6.52 -7.10
N PHE A 22 -12.93 -7.17 -6.73
CA PHE A 22 -11.94 -7.65 -7.67
C PHE A 22 -12.43 -8.93 -8.36
N GLU A 23 -12.06 -9.07 -9.63
CA GLU A 23 -12.32 -10.27 -10.43
C GLU A 23 -10.99 -10.82 -10.95
N PRO A 24 -10.81 -12.14 -11.06
CA PRO A 24 -9.61 -12.70 -11.66
C PRO A 24 -9.45 -12.23 -13.12
N LEU A 25 -8.28 -11.69 -13.46
CA LEU A 25 -7.91 -11.31 -14.82
C LEU A 25 -7.30 -12.52 -15.56
N CYS A 26 -6.19 -13.03 -15.03
CA CYS A 26 -5.47 -14.20 -15.51
C CYS A 26 -4.56 -14.74 -14.41
N THR A 27 -4.06 -15.98 -14.56
CA THR A 27 -3.15 -16.60 -13.59
C THR A 27 -1.75 -16.70 -14.19
N PRO A 28 -0.78 -15.89 -13.73
CA PRO A 28 0.60 -16.05 -14.16
C PRO A 28 1.14 -17.39 -13.66
N THR A 29 1.81 -18.16 -14.52
CA THR A 29 2.40 -19.46 -14.14
C THR A 29 3.92 -19.48 -14.23
N ASP A 30 4.53 -18.39 -14.68
CA ASP A 30 5.99 -18.30 -14.77
C ASP A 30 6.58 -18.13 -13.36
N PRO A 31 7.53 -18.98 -12.94
CA PRO A 31 8.18 -18.87 -11.63
C PRO A 31 8.89 -17.55 -11.36
N VAL A 32 9.21 -16.75 -12.39
CA VAL A 32 9.79 -15.40 -12.20
C VAL A 32 8.84 -14.46 -11.44
N LEU A 33 7.55 -14.79 -11.39
CA LEU A 33 6.52 -14.03 -10.67
C LEU A 33 6.24 -14.62 -9.27
N GLU A 34 7.03 -15.59 -8.80
CA GLU A 34 6.86 -16.21 -7.47
C GLU A 34 6.85 -15.18 -6.35
N GLU A 35 7.67 -14.14 -6.45
CA GLU A 35 7.80 -13.07 -5.46
C GLU A 35 7.34 -11.72 -6.07
N LEU A 36 6.26 -11.71 -6.86
CA LEU A 36 5.75 -10.48 -7.51
C LEU A 36 5.38 -9.41 -6.46
N SER A 37 6.13 -8.31 -6.47
CA SER A 37 5.99 -7.22 -5.48
C SER A 37 5.54 -5.90 -6.11
N GLY A 38 5.98 -5.57 -7.33
CA GLY A 38 5.56 -4.35 -8.05
C GLY A 38 4.90 -4.62 -9.41
N LEU A 39 3.98 -3.73 -9.82
CA LEU A 39 3.34 -3.76 -11.14
C LEU A 39 3.26 -2.35 -11.76
N ALA A 40 3.32 -2.26 -13.09
CA ALA A 40 2.95 -1.04 -13.81
C ALA A 40 2.35 -1.35 -15.19
N VAL A 41 1.51 -0.45 -15.70
CA VAL A 41 1.05 -0.51 -17.10
C VAL A 41 1.66 0.65 -17.88
N ALA A 42 2.55 0.33 -18.81
CA ALA A 42 3.25 1.31 -19.64
C ALA A 42 3.34 0.81 -21.08
N GLY A 43 3.22 1.71 -22.07
CA GLY A 43 3.35 1.32 -23.48
C GLY A 43 2.33 0.28 -23.97
N GLY A 44 1.23 0.06 -23.25
CA GLY A 44 0.21 -0.94 -23.56
C GLY A 44 0.50 -2.35 -23.04
N ALA A 45 1.53 -2.53 -22.20
CA ALA A 45 1.89 -3.81 -21.60
C ALA A 45 1.93 -3.72 -20.06
N ILE A 46 1.67 -4.85 -19.40
CA ILE A 46 1.82 -5.00 -17.95
C ILE A 46 3.28 -5.35 -17.69
N HIS A 47 3.90 -4.63 -16.77
CA HIS A 47 5.27 -4.85 -16.32
C HIS A 47 5.21 -5.30 -14.87
N GLY A 48 5.97 -6.33 -14.51
CA GLY A 48 6.12 -6.81 -13.14
C GLY A 48 7.58 -6.83 -12.72
N ILE A 49 7.82 -6.62 -11.43
CA ILE A 49 9.10 -6.87 -10.77
C ILE A 49 8.81 -7.70 -9.52
N GLY A 50 9.65 -8.67 -9.22
CA GLY A 50 9.59 -9.31 -7.92
C GLY A 50 10.58 -8.70 -6.94
N ASP A 51 10.44 -9.07 -5.67
CA ASP A 51 11.37 -8.71 -4.59
C ASP A 51 12.30 -9.91 -4.25
N SER A 52 13.05 -9.80 -3.15
CA SER A 52 13.70 -10.92 -2.46
C SER A 52 14.50 -11.90 -3.35
N GLY A 53 15.23 -11.38 -4.33
CA GLY A 53 16.10 -12.16 -5.23
C GLY A 53 15.47 -12.58 -6.56
N SER A 54 14.30 -12.03 -6.89
CA SER A 54 13.68 -12.01 -8.23
C SER A 54 13.61 -10.59 -8.82
N ASP A 55 14.42 -9.68 -8.26
CA ASP A 55 14.50 -8.26 -8.56
C ASP A 55 15.57 -7.90 -9.62
N ASP A 56 16.11 -8.89 -10.34
CA ASP A 56 17.17 -8.67 -11.34
C ASP A 56 16.66 -8.29 -12.74
N ALA A 57 15.34 -8.42 -12.98
CA ALA A 57 14.73 -8.02 -14.24
C ALA A 57 13.23 -7.72 -14.14
N VAL A 58 12.79 -6.68 -14.85
CA VAL A 58 11.36 -6.41 -15.10
C VAL A 58 10.85 -7.39 -16.15
N VAL A 59 9.73 -8.05 -15.89
CA VAL A 59 9.05 -8.91 -16.86
C VAL A 59 7.88 -8.21 -17.51
N VAL A 60 7.62 -8.52 -18.78
CA VAL A 60 6.49 -7.96 -19.55
C VAL A 60 5.46 -9.06 -19.79
N LEU A 61 4.22 -8.81 -19.40
CA LEU A 61 3.11 -9.76 -19.51
C LEU A 61 2.16 -9.39 -20.65
N ASP A 62 1.64 -10.41 -21.33
CA ASP A 62 0.51 -10.27 -22.25
C ASP A 62 -0.85 -10.32 -21.53
N ASP A 63 -1.95 -10.32 -22.30
CA ASP A 63 -3.32 -10.36 -21.80
C ASP A 63 -3.71 -11.70 -21.14
N THR A 64 -2.85 -12.72 -21.25
CA THR A 64 -2.99 -14.01 -20.58
C THR A 64 -2.08 -14.16 -19.35
N CYS A 65 -1.40 -13.09 -18.92
CA CYS A 65 -0.37 -13.10 -17.87
C CYS A 65 0.87 -13.93 -18.22
N ALA A 66 1.10 -14.25 -19.50
CA ALA A 66 2.31 -14.95 -19.92
C ALA A 66 3.47 -13.96 -20.03
N VAL A 67 4.64 -14.35 -19.53
CA VAL A 67 5.87 -13.57 -19.68
C VAL A 67 6.32 -13.63 -21.14
N THR A 68 6.37 -12.47 -21.78
CA THR A 68 6.74 -12.30 -23.20
C THR A 68 8.13 -11.71 -23.38
N GLU A 69 8.59 -10.94 -22.40
CA GLU A 69 9.91 -10.31 -22.40
C GLU A 69 10.44 -10.16 -20.97
N THR A 70 11.76 -10.11 -20.85
CA THR A 70 12.49 -9.86 -19.61
C THR A 70 13.52 -8.76 -19.87
N VAL A 71 13.39 -7.64 -19.18
CA VAL A 71 14.24 -6.46 -19.29
C VAL A 71 15.11 -6.37 -18.03
N PRO A 72 16.42 -6.62 -18.12
CA PRO A 72 17.30 -6.57 -16.95
C PRO A 72 17.27 -5.22 -16.25
N VAL A 73 17.30 -5.22 -14.92
CA VAL A 73 17.52 -4.00 -14.13
C VAL A 73 18.93 -3.48 -14.48
N PRO A 74 19.11 -2.18 -14.76
CA PRO A 74 20.35 -1.65 -15.34
C PRO A 74 21.52 -1.58 -14.33
N VAL A 75 21.24 -1.91 -13.07
CA VAL A 75 22.16 -1.93 -11.94
C VAL A 75 21.89 -3.18 -11.10
N ASP A 76 22.78 -3.52 -10.18
CA ASP A 76 22.57 -4.56 -9.16
C ASP A 76 21.77 -3.93 -8.00
N PRO A 77 20.45 -4.18 -7.88
CA PRO A 77 19.65 -3.62 -6.78
C PRO A 77 19.95 -4.33 -5.46
N TYR A 78 19.49 -3.74 -4.36
CA TYR A 78 19.57 -4.39 -3.06
C TYR A 78 18.26 -5.10 -2.67
N ASP A 79 17.13 -4.39 -2.79
CA ASP A 79 15.79 -4.90 -2.43
C ASP A 79 14.70 -4.01 -3.10
N ILE A 80 14.25 -4.39 -4.29
CA ILE A 80 13.16 -3.68 -4.99
C ILE A 80 11.81 -4.15 -4.45
N GLU A 81 10.99 -3.19 -4.04
CA GLU A 81 9.67 -3.45 -3.40
C GLU A 81 8.48 -2.98 -4.25
N ASP A 82 8.68 -2.08 -5.22
CA ASP A 82 7.59 -1.56 -6.04
C ASP A 82 8.11 -0.96 -7.36
N LEU A 83 7.21 -0.69 -8.31
CA LEU A 83 7.52 0.11 -9.48
C LEU A 83 6.40 1.05 -9.92
N GLY A 84 6.78 2.21 -10.45
CA GLY A 84 5.85 3.21 -10.99
C GLY A 84 6.22 3.68 -12.39
N VAL A 85 5.32 4.42 -13.04
CA VAL A 85 5.56 5.01 -14.37
C VAL A 85 5.82 6.51 -14.23
N GLY A 86 6.95 6.97 -14.75
CA GLY A 86 7.29 8.39 -14.82
C GLY A 86 6.53 9.12 -15.94
N PRO A 87 6.46 10.48 -15.91
CA PRO A 87 5.79 11.26 -16.95
C PRO A 87 6.35 11.07 -18.37
N ASP A 88 7.59 10.59 -18.50
CA ASP A 88 8.26 10.28 -19.75
C ASP A 88 8.05 8.83 -20.22
N GLY A 89 7.27 8.04 -19.48
CA GLY A 89 6.99 6.64 -19.75
C GLY A 89 8.10 5.68 -19.32
N ARG A 90 9.15 6.16 -18.64
CA ARG A 90 10.13 5.28 -17.98
C ARG A 90 9.50 4.59 -16.79
N LEU A 91 9.99 3.39 -16.49
CA LEU A 91 9.70 2.73 -15.24
C LEU A 91 10.67 3.25 -14.17
N TRP A 92 10.15 3.40 -12.96
CA TRP A 92 10.90 3.78 -11.77
C TRP A 92 10.74 2.66 -10.75
N LEU A 93 11.83 1.95 -10.45
CA LEU A 93 11.85 0.84 -9.51
C LEU A 93 12.28 1.35 -8.13
N ALA A 94 11.58 0.93 -7.08
CA ALA A 94 11.81 1.35 -5.71
C ALA A 94 12.71 0.35 -4.98
N ASP A 95 14.03 0.56 -5.04
CA ASP A 95 15.01 -0.17 -4.24
C ASP A 95 15.02 0.40 -2.80
N THR A 96 13.93 0.13 -2.09
CA THR A 96 13.55 0.78 -0.82
C THR A 96 13.34 -0.18 0.34
N GLY A 97 13.44 -1.50 0.12
CA GLY A 97 13.36 -2.50 1.17
C GLY A 97 14.47 -2.36 2.20
N ASP A 98 14.13 -2.32 3.48
CA ASP A 98 15.06 -2.19 4.60
C ASP A 98 14.42 -2.64 5.92
N ASN A 99 13.91 -3.88 6.00
CA ASN A 99 13.23 -4.36 7.22
C ASN A 99 14.13 -4.28 8.48
N GLU A 100 15.45 -4.37 8.32
CA GLU A 100 16.43 -4.21 9.41
C GLU A 100 16.72 -2.74 9.79
N ARG A 101 16.23 -1.77 9.01
CA ARG A 101 16.49 -0.33 9.13
C ARG A 101 17.97 0.00 9.23
N ALA A 102 18.77 -0.64 8.37
CA ALA A 102 20.23 -0.59 8.40
C ALA A 102 20.81 0.21 7.23
N ARG A 103 20.02 0.50 6.18
CA ARG A 103 20.50 1.15 4.96
C ARG A 103 20.58 2.66 5.17
N ALA A 104 21.81 3.20 5.08
CA ALA A 104 22.02 4.65 5.12
C ALA A 104 21.39 5.38 3.91
N THR A 105 21.14 4.67 2.82
CA THR A 105 20.45 5.17 1.62
C THR A 105 19.54 4.09 1.03
N VAL A 106 18.38 4.51 0.56
CA VAL A 106 17.54 3.76 -0.40
C VAL A 106 17.77 4.32 -1.81
N ALA A 107 17.11 3.78 -2.83
CA ALA A 107 17.22 4.32 -4.18
C ALA A 107 15.96 4.18 -5.01
N LEU A 108 15.84 5.06 -6.01
CA LEU A 108 15.01 4.82 -7.18
C LEU A 108 15.91 4.48 -8.36
N ILE A 109 15.49 3.52 -9.18
CA ILE A 109 16.20 3.12 -10.40
C ILE A 109 15.31 3.48 -11.58
N ASP A 110 15.80 4.31 -12.49
CA ASP A 110 15.10 4.55 -13.75
C ASP A 110 15.38 3.40 -14.74
N LEU A 111 14.39 3.06 -15.57
CA LEU A 111 14.53 2.03 -16.61
C LEU A 111 13.70 2.42 -17.84
N ASP A 112 14.34 2.43 -19.01
CA ASP A 112 13.63 2.50 -20.28
C ASP A 112 13.14 1.10 -20.65
N PRO A 113 11.83 0.81 -20.63
CA PRO A 113 11.34 -0.52 -20.96
C PRO A 113 11.66 -0.93 -22.40
N ARG A 114 12.03 0.00 -23.30
CA ARG A 114 12.37 -0.32 -24.70
C ARG A 114 13.85 -0.62 -24.93
N SER A 115 14.74 0.04 -24.19
CA SER A 115 16.18 -0.09 -24.39
C SER A 115 16.89 -0.84 -23.26
N GLY A 116 16.22 -1.05 -22.13
CA GLY A 116 16.81 -1.58 -20.89
C GLY A 116 17.81 -0.64 -20.22
N GLY A 117 18.05 0.55 -20.81
CA GLY A 117 18.99 1.51 -20.26
C GLY A 117 18.40 2.25 -19.07
N GLY A 118 19.22 2.50 -18.05
CA GLY A 118 18.81 3.33 -16.92
C GLY A 118 19.88 3.58 -15.86
N ARG A 119 19.47 4.19 -14.75
CA ARG A 119 20.37 4.76 -13.72
C ARG A 119 19.82 4.61 -12.32
N LEU A 120 20.74 4.52 -11.35
CA LEU A 120 20.44 4.55 -9.92
C LEU A 120 20.43 6.00 -9.40
N HIS A 121 19.47 6.31 -8.52
CA HIS A 121 19.33 7.59 -7.82
C HIS A 121 19.17 7.33 -6.32
N ARG A 122 20.23 7.51 -5.53
CA ARG A 122 20.18 7.30 -4.08
C ARG A 122 19.38 8.40 -3.39
N LEU A 123 18.72 8.02 -2.29
CA LEU A 123 17.89 8.87 -1.46
C LEU A 123 18.26 8.68 0.02
N THR A 124 18.11 9.72 0.83
CA THR A 124 18.30 9.65 2.30
C THR A 124 17.09 10.20 3.03
N TYR A 125 16.52 9.42 3.94
CA TYR A 125 15.49 9.86 4.87
C TYR A 125 16.04 10.90 5.87
N PRO A 126 15.23 11.88 6.30
CA PRO A 126 15.66 12.93 7.24
C PRO A 126 15.71 12.45 8.71
N ASP A 127 15.07 11.33 9.02
CA ASP A 127 14.75 10.82 10.36
C ASP A 127 15.29 9.41 10.65
N GLY A 128 16.13 8.88 9.75
CA GLY A 128 16.77 7.57 9.87
C GLY A 128 16.26 6.58 8.83
N PRO A 129 16.83 5.36 8.77
CA PRO A 129 16.41 4.37 7.80
C PRO A 129 14.97 3.89 8.00
N HIS A 130 14.24 3.71 6.91
CA HIS A 130 12.89 3.18 6.87
C HIS A 130 12.77 2.10 5.82
N ASP A 131 11.97 1.10 6.15
CA ASP A 131 11.44 0.10 5.22
C ASP A 131 10.26 0.72 4.46
N ALA A 132 10.29 0.69 3.12
CA ALA A 132 9.23 1.27 2.32
C ALA A 132 8.92 0.41 1.11
N GLU A 133 7.63 0.13 0.91
CA GLU A 133 7.14 -0.82 -0.08
C GLU A 133 6.17 -0.17 -1.07
N THR A 134 6.26 1.15 -1.23
CA THR A 134 5.33 1.85 -2.14
C THR A 134 5.96 3.07 -2.77
N LEU A 135 5.81 3.14 -4.09
CA LEU A 135 6.20 4.27 -4.91
C LEU A 135 5.00 4.83 -5.68
N LEU A 136 4.67 6.09 -5.41
CA LEU A 136 3.68 6.83 -6.19
C LEU A 136 4.38 7.92 -7.00
N VAL A 137 4.47 7.75 -8.32
CA VAL A 137 5.01 8.81 -9.19
C VAL A 137 3.87 9.72 -9.63
N GLN A 138 3.89 10.96 -9.13
CA GLN A 138 2.87 11.95 -9.49
C GLN A 138 2.99 12.38 -10.95
N ARG A 139 1.90 12.94 -11.50
CA ARG A 139 1.84 13.41 -12.90
C ARG A 139 2.84 14.54 -13.20
N ASP A 140 3.18 15.35 -12.20
CA ASP A 140 4.23 16.37 -12.31
C ASP A 140 5.65 15.79 -12.24
N GLY A 141 5.77 14.49 -11.95
CA GLY A 141 7.02 13.75 -11.85
C GLY A 141 7.59 13.71 -10.44
N VAL A 142 6.96 14.28 -9.42
CA VAL A 142 7.46 14.18 -8.03
C VAL A 142 7.11 12.80 -7.47
N PRO A 143 8.10 11.98 -7.07
CA PRO A 143 7.82 10.69 -6.45
C PRO A 143 7.44 10.86 -4.98
N LEU A 144 6.45 10.09 -4.52
CA LEU A 144 6.16 9.87 -3.10
C LEU A 144 6.56 8.43 -2.74
N ILE A 145 7.26 8.29 -1.63
CA ILE A 145 7.63 7.00 -1.04
C ILE A 145 6.83 6.84 0.25
N VAL A 146 6.12 5.72 0.39
CA VAL A 146 5.31 5.42 1.58
C VAL A 146 5.95 4.24 2.31
N THR A 147 6.24 4.44 3.60
CA THR A 147 6.90 3.42 4.43
C THR A 147 5.94 2.32 4.83
N LYS A 148 6.45 1.15 5.20
CA LYS A 148 5.67 0.07 5.82
C LYS A 148 5.90 0.03 7.32
N GLU A 149 4.92 0.47 8.11
CA GLU A 149 5.09 0.64 9.55
C GLU A 149 4.14 -0.24 10.37
N VAL A 150 4.70 -1.14 11.20
CA VAL A 150 3.91 -2.12 11.97
C VAL A 150 3.17 -1.51 13.16
N LEU A 151 3.79 -0.54 13.83
CA LEU A 151 3.27 0.04 15.08
C LEU A 151 3.11 1.57 15.00
N ALA A 152 3.39 2.16 13.84
CA ALA A 152 3.37 3.58 13.61
C ALA A 152 2.52 3.90 12.37
N ALA A 153 2.28 5.20 12.15
CA ALA A 153 1.71 5.63 10.88
C ALA A 153 2.76 5.50 9.79
N ASP A 154 2.33 5.07 8.62
CA ASP A 154 3.14 5.04 7.42
C ASP A 154 3.50 6.49 7.03
N GLY A 155 4.80 6.80 7.04
CA GLY A 155 5.30 8.10 6.64
C GLY A 155 5.28 8.26 5.13
N ILE A 156 4.93 9.47 4.68
CA ILE A 156 4.96 9.85 3.27
C ILE A 156 6.15 10.78 3.07
N TYR A 157 7.06 10.38 2.19
CA TYR A 157 8.30 11.09 1.90
C TYR A 157 8.37 11.48 0.43
N ARG A 158 9.08 12.56 0.14
CA ARG A 158 9.42 12.96 -1.24
C ARG A 158 10.82 13.58 -1.29
N PRO A 159 11.44 13.69 -2.47
CA PRO A 159 12.67 14.47 -2.64
C PRO A 159 12.48 15.91 -2.15
N ALA A 160 13.41 16.39 -1.34
CA ALA A 160 13.36 17.72 -0.72
C ALA A 160 13.14 18.80 -1.79
N GLY A 161 12.24 19.75 -1.48
CA GLY A 161 11.83 20.80 -2.42
C GLY A 161 10.95 20.33 -3.59
N GLY A 162 10.46 19.08 -3.58
CA GLY A 162 9.63 18.54 -4.65
C GLY A 162 10.41 18.28 -5.94
N THR A 163 11.65 17.80 -5.82
CA THR A 163 12.46 17.43 -7.00
C THR A 163 11.78 16.29 -7.76
N VAL A 164 11.60 16.47 -9.07
CA VAL A 164 10.99 15.47 -9.94
C VAL A 164 11.96 14.33 -10.27
N VAL A 165 11.45 13.15 -10.58
CA VAL A 165 12.23 11.94 -10.86
C VAL A 165 13.33 12.17 -11.91
N GLY A 166 13.05 12.90 -12.99
CA GLY A 166 14.01 13.20 -14.06
C GLY A 166 15.16 14.14 -13.66
N GLU A 167 15.09 14.78 -12.50
CA GLU A 167 16.09 15.72 -11.98
C GLU A 167 16.83 15.18 -10.75
N LEU A 168 16.51 13.95 -10.30
CA LEU A 168 17.20 13.33 -9.19
C LEU A 168 18.69 13.14 -9.48
N ALA A 169 19.53 13.50 -8.50
CA ALA A 169 20.97 13.30 -8.60
C ALA A 169 21.29 11.81 -8.83
N SER A 170 22.15 11.52 -9.80
CA SER A 170 22.68 10.17 -10.06
C SER A 170 24.20 10.18 -9.87
N PRO A 171 24.76 9.33 -8.98
CA PRO A 171 24.08 8.30 -8.23
C PRO A 171 23.44 8.78 -6.90
N GLY A 172 23.42 10.09 -6.61
CA GLY A 172 22.86 10.67 -5.37
C GLY A 172 23.88 10.83 -4.23
N PRO A 173 23.43 11.07 -2.96
CA PRO A 173 22.04 11.05 -2.54
C PRO A 173 21.29 12.37 -2.76
N THR A 174 20.00 12.27 -3.09
CA THR A 174 19.04 13.36 -2.92
C THR A 174 18.37 13.21 -1.55
N ALA A 175 18.36 14.28 -0.75
CA ALA A 175 17.68 14.25 0.56
C ALA A 175 16.16 14.16 0.38
N LEU A 176 15.50 13.37 1.23
CA LEU A 176 14.05 13.32 1.34
C LEU A 176 13.56 14.30 2.41
N GLU A 177 12.31 14.72 2.29
CA GLU A 177 11.55 15.39 3.33
C GLU A 177 10.27 14.59 3.62
N ARG A 178 9.87 14.53 4.89
CA ARG A 178 8.59 13.95 5.31
C ARG A 178 7.48 14.96 5.06
N VAL A 179 6.47 14.59 4.27
CA VAL A 179 5.39 15.49 3.86
C VAL A 179 4.03 15.13 4.45
N GLY A 180 3.93 13.96 5.06
CA GLY A 180 2.69 13.51 5.66
C GLY A 180 2.83 12.15 6.32
N GLU A 181 1.70 11.65 6.78
CA GLU A 181 1.56 10.29 7.26
C GLU A 181 0.15 9.80 6.99
N ILE A 182 0.01 8.49 6.85
CA ILE A 182 -1.28 7.83 6.70
C ILE A 182 -1.43 6.74 7.75
N ARG A 183 -2.67 6.54 8.21
CA ARG A 183 -3.04 5.44 9.11
C ARG A 183 -4.21 4.70 8.52
N LEU A 184 -3.98 3.44 8.16
CA LEU A 184 -5.03 2.53 7.78
C LEU A 184 -5.46 1.72 9.01
N GLY A 185 -6.77 1.54 9.18
CA GLY A 185 -7.33 0.78 10.29
C GLY A 185 -7.35 -0.72 9.97
N PRO A 186 -7.29 -1.60 11.00
CA PRO A 186 -7.35 -3.04 10.78
C PRO A 186 -8.70 -3.43 10.18
N THR A 187 -8.71 -4.51 9.40
CA THR A 187 -9.90 -5.09 8.77
C THR A 187 -10.03 -6.56 9.13
N ASP A 188 -11.24 -7.11 8.95
CA ASP A 188 -11.50 -8.55 9.06
C ASP A 188 -11.39 -9.26 7.68
N THR A 189 -10.84 -8.58 6.66
CA THR A 189 -10.67 -9.15 5.32
C THR A 189 -9.61 -10.27 5.40
N PRO A 190 -9.89 -11.49 4.89
CA PRO A 190 -8.92 -12.57 4.90
C PRO A 190 -7.78 -12.29 3.92
N GLY A 191 -6.60 -12.82 4.23
CA GLY A 191 -5.38 -12.72 3.42
C GLY A 191 -4.15 -12.73 4.31
N GLY A 192 -2.98 -12.90 3.70
CA GLY A 192 -1.71 -13.09 4.38
C GLY A 192 -0.61 -12.17 3.87
N PRO A 193 0.59 -12.22 4.48
CA PRO A 193 1.08 -13.26 5.39
C PRO A 193 0.80 -12.99 6.88
N VAL A 194 0.07 -11.91 7.19
CA VAL A 194 -0.10 -11.41 8.55
C VAL A 194 -1.44 -11.82 9.18
N PRO A 195 -1.53 -12.00 10.52
CA PRO A 195 -2.81 -12.17 11.20
C PRO A 195 -3.73 -10.95 10.98
N VAL A 196 -5.04 -11.15 11.05
CA VAL A 196 -6.11 -10.14 10.85
C VAL A 196 -5.81 -8.74 11.43
N GLY A 197 -5.16 -8.65 12.60
CA GLY A 197 -4.82 -7.38 13.26
C GLY A 197 -3.61 -6.60 12.69
N ALA A 198 -2.87 -7.15 11.74
CA ALA A 198 -1.73 -6.52 11.06
C ALA A 198 -2.02 -6.21 9.58
N SER A 199 -3.30 -6.24 9.17
CA SER A 199 -3.82 -5.85 7.84
C SER A 199 -3.63 -4.38 7.48
N THR A 200 -2.94 -3.60 8.31
CA THR A 200 -2.77 -2.14 8.17
C THR A 200 -1.53 -1.75 7.39
N LEU A 201 -0.60 -2.68 7.18
CA LEU A 201 0.69 -2.43 6.54
C LEU A 201 0.49 -2.04 5.08
N VAL A 202 1.03 -0.89 4.67
CA VAL A 202 1.07 -0.49 3.26
C VAL A 202 2.15 -1.31 2.54
N THR A 203 1.75 -2.03 1.50
CA THR A 203 2.61 -2.99 0.77
C THR A 203 2.70 -2.72 -0.72
N GLY A 204 2.12 -1.62 -1.18
CA GLY A 204 2.17 -1.21 -2.60
C GLY A 204 1.22 -0.08 -2.93
N GLY A 205 1.44 0.55 -4.07
CA GLY A 205 0.61 1.65 -4.53
C GLY A 205 0.69 1.90 -6.03
N ALA A 206 -0.25 2.69 -6.53
CA ALA A 206 -0.23 3.13 -7.92
C ALA A 206 -0.92 4.49 -8.07
N VAL A 207 -0.55 5.21 -9.14
CA VAL A 207 -1.20 6.47 -9.54
C VAL A 207 -1.92 6.26 -10.87
N SER A 208 -3.15 6.75 -10.98
CA SER A 208 -3.90 6.68 -12.24
C SER A 208 -3.21 7.47 -13.35
N ALA A 209 -3.41 7.05 -14.61
CA ALA A 209 -2.75 7.66 -15.77
C ALA A 209 -3.00 9.19 -15.91
N ASP A 210 -4.13 9.69 -15.41
CA ASP A 210 -4.47 11.12 -15.41
C ASP A 210 -3.90 11.88 -14.19
N GLY A 211 -3.30 11.19 -13.23
CA GLY A 211 -2.73 11.72 -12.00
C GLY A 211 -3.74 12.07 -10.91
N THR A 212 -5.02 11.67 -11.05
CA THR A 212 -6.11 12.16 -10.19
C THR A 212 -6.60 11.16 -9.15
N VAL A 213 -6.06 9.94 -9.14
CA VAL A 213 -6.38 8.91 -8.15
C VAL A 213 -5.09 8.23 -7.71
N ALA A 214 -4.89 8.12 -6.41
CA ALA A 214 -3.88 7.25 -5.82
C ALA A 214 -4.56 5.99 -5.29
N ALA A 215 -3.95 4.84 -5.50
CA ALA A 215 -4.30 3.60 -4.81
C ALA A 215 -3.15 3.26 -3.86
N LEU A 216 -3.50 2.92 -2.63
CA LEU A 216 -2.62 2.20 -1.72
C LEU A 216 -3.24 0.84 -1.47
N ARG A 217 -2.44 -0.19 -1.29
CA ARG A 217 -2.90 -1.46 -0.77
C ARG A 217 -2.26 -1.80 0.56
N THR A 218 -2.96 -2.64 1.29
CA THR A 218 -2.37 -3.50 2.31
C THR A 218 -2.38 -4.93 1.79
N TYR A 219 -1.94 -5.88 2.62
CA TYR A 219 -2.05 -7.30 2.29
C TYR A 219 -3.48 -7.74 1.90
N THR A 220 -4.52 -7.09 2.42
CA THR A 220 -5.90 -7.58 2.33
C THR A 220 -6.87 -6.62 1.65
N ASP A 221 -6.54 -5.32 1.56
CA ASP A 221 -7.47 -4.30 1.10
C ASP A 221 -6.79 -3.27 0.18
N VAL A 222 -7.56 -2.67 -0.71
CA VAL A 222 -7.18 -1.50 -1.51
C VAL A 222 -7.93 -0.26 -1.04
N TYR A 223 -7.23 0.86 -0.97
CA TYR A 223 -7.73 2.16 -0.59
C TYR A 223 -7.51 3.16 -1.74
N LEU A 224 -8.61 3.64 -2.32
CA LEU A 224 -8.59 4.56 -3.46
C LEU A 224 -8.84 6.00 -3.00
N PHE A 225 -7.87 6.87 -3.22
CA PHE A 225 -7.90 8.28 -2.83
C PHE A 225 -8.13 9.15 -4.06
N SER A 226 -9.18 9.97 -4.03
CA SER A 226 -9.46 10.97 -5.07
C SER A 226 -8.61 12.22 -4.85
N ALA A 227 -7.88 12.64 -5.87
CA ALA A 227 -7.06 13.84 -5.93
C ALA A 227 -7.36 14.66 -7.20
N PRO A 228 -8.53 15.32 -7.31
CA PRO A 228 -8.95 15.98 -8.55
C PRO A 228 -8.01 17.10 -9.04
N ASP A 229 -7.25 17.69 -8.12
CA ASP A 229 -6.23 18.72 -8.37
C ASP A 229 -4.82 18.14 -8.58
N GLY A 230 -4.65 16.82 -8.47
CA GLY A 230 -3.36 16.12 -8.55
C GLY A 230 -2.53 16.21 -7.27
N ASP A 231 -3.02 16.80 -6.18
CA ASP A 231 -2.30 16.85 -4.90
C ASP A 231 -2.49 15.54 -4.14
N LEU A 232 -1.62 14.56 -4.40
CA LEU A 232 -1.70 13.25 -3.77
C LEU A 232 -1.36 13.30 -2.28
N VAL A 233 -0.48 14.22 -1.86
CA VAL A 233 -0.15 14.37 -0.43
C VAL A 233 -1.39 14.79 0.34
N ARG A 234 -2.13 15.79 -0.14
CA ARG A 234 -3.41 16.21 0.45
C ARG A 234 -4.42 15.07 0.43
N ALA A 235 -4.55 14.36 -0.68
CA ALA A 235 -5.49 13.25 -0.80
C ALA A 235 -5.20 12.12 0.22
N LEU A 236 -3.94 11.72 0.37
CA LEU A 236 -3.53 10.65 1.30
C LEU A 236 -3.63 11.05 2.77
N THR A 237 -3.40 12.32 3.10
CA THR A 237 -3.36 12.80 4.49
C THR A 237 -4.70 13.29 5.02
N THR A 238 -5.61 13.71 4.14
CA THR A 238 -6.89 14.31 4.53
C THR A 238 -8.11 13.68 3.88
N GLY A 239 -7.92 12.92 2.80
CA GLY A 239 -9.01 12.31 2.06
C GLY A 239 -9.54 11.04 2.74
N THR A 240 -10.82 10.79 2.53
CA THR A 240 -11.47 9.52 2.89
C THR A 240 -11.41 8.59 1.68
N PRO A 241 -10.68 7.46 1.74
CA PRO A 241 -10.56 6.55 0.63
C PRO A 241 -11.81 5.69 0.45
N ALA A 242 -12.09 5.31 -0.80
CA ALA A 242 -12.95 4.15 -1.07
C ALA A 242 -12.15 2.88 -0.76
N ARG A 243 -12.57 2.12 0.25
CA ARG A 243 -11.96 0.81 0.55
C ARG A 243 -12.63 -0.30 -0.27
N VAL A 244 -11.83 -1.18 -0.85
CA VAL A 244 -12.28 -2.39 -1.55
C VAL A 244 -11.48 -3.58 -1.02
N ALA A 245 -12.18 -4.61 -0.55
CA ALA A 245 -11.54 -5.84 -0.11
C ALA A 245 -10.94 -6.62 -1.29
N LEU A 246 -9.75 -7.15 -1.12
CA LEU A 246 -9.14 -8.10 -2.05
C LEU A 246 -9.62 -9.53 -1.75
N PRO A 247 -9.45 -10.47 -2.70
CA PRO A 247 -9.57 -11.89 -2.41
C PRO A 247 -8.55 -12.34 -1.35
N ASP A 248 -8.72 -13.57 -0.83
CA ASP A 248 -7.82 -14.20 0.15
C ASP A 248 -6.46 -14.54 -0.49
N GLU A 249 -5.68 -13.49 -0.76
CA GLU A 249 -4.35 -13.53 -1.34
C GLU A 249 -3.33 -13.97 -0.27
N PRO A 250 -2.36 -14.82 -0.64
CA PRO A 250 -1.38 -15.33 0.31
C PRO A 250 -0.41 -14.25 0.81
N GLN A 251 0.00 -13.32 -0.06
CA GLN A 251 0.89 -12.20 0.25
C GLN A 251 0.79 -11.17 -0.87
N GLY A 252 -0.06 -10.17 -0.68
CA GLY A 252 -0.35 -9.23 -1.74
C GLY A 252 0.36 -7.87 -1.60
N GLU A 253 0.95 -7.42 -2.72
CA GLU A 253 1.90 -6.29 -2.76
C GLU A 253 1.73 -5.42 -4.02
N ALA A 254 1.53 -6.02 -5.19
CA ALA A 254 1.57 -5.23 -6.42
C ALA A 254 0.23 -4.53 -6.78
N LEU A 255 0.30 -3.29 -7.28
CA LEU A 255 -0.82 -2.54 -7.87
C LEU A 255 -0.43 -1.84 -9.18
N ALA A 256 -1.36 -1.75 -10.14
CA ALA A 256 -1.16 -0.90 -11.32
C ALA A 256 -2.46 -0.39 -11.94
N PHE A 257 -2.53 0.90 -12.24
CA PHE A 257 -3.65 1.41 -13.04
C PHE A 257 -3.46 1.15 -14.53
N THR A 258 -4.53 0.69 -15.15
CA THR A 258 -4.67 0.65 -16.62
C THR A 258 -5.04 2.05 -17.15
N PRO A 259 -4.77 2.35 -18.45
CA PRO A 259 -5.09 3.64 -19.04
C PRO A 259 -6.59 4.03 -19.01
N ASP A 260 -7.49 3.04 -19.02
CA ASP A 260 -8.94 3.24 -18.91
C ASP A 260 -9.43 3.35 -17.46
N GLY A 261 -8.52 3.29 -16.48
CA GLY A 261 -8.81 3.55 -15.08
C GLY A 261 -9.34 2.35 -14.29
N ALA A 262 -9.18 1.13 -14.80
CA ALA A 262 -9.24 -0.08 -13.97
C ALA A 262 -7.93 -0.26 -13.18
N LEU A 263 -8.01 -0.93 -12.03
CA LEU A 263 -6.86 -1.22 -11.17
C LEU A 263 -6.54 -2.71 -11.22
N LEU A 264 -5.30 -3.05 -11.51
CA LEU A 264 -4.74 -4.39 -11.39
C LEU A 264 -4.16 -4.57 -9.99
N ALA A 265 -4.27 -5.77 -9.43
CA ALA A 265 -3.61 -6.17 -8.20
C ALA A 265 -2.94 -7.54 -8.35
N GLY A 266 -1.79 -7.71 -7.70
CA GLY A 266 -0.99 -8.94 -7.74
C GLY A 266 -0.54 -9.38 -6.34
N SER A 267 -0.22 -10.66 -6.23
CA SER A 267 0.25 -11.30 -5.00
C SER A 267 1.38 -12.27 -5.33
N GLU A 268 2.32 -12.40 -4.40
CA GLU A 268 3.31 -13.46 -4.40
C GLU A 268 2.66 -14.84 -4.25
N PHE A 269 3.42 -15.89 -4.53
CA PHE A 269 2.93 -17.25 -4.42
C PHE A 269 2.99 -17.76 -2.98
N ALA A 270 3.89 -17.20 -2.15
CA ALA A 270 4.16 -17.62 -0.78
C ALA A 270 4.34 -19.15 -0.62
N GLY A 271 4.98 -19.79 -1.60
CA GLY A 271 5.17 -21.24 -1.67
C GLY A 271 3.92 -22.07 -1.99
N GLY A 272 2.80 -21.42 -2.30
CA GLY A 272 1.54 -22.02 -2.75
C GLY A 272 1.39 -22.09 -4.28
N PRO A 273 0.18 -22.43 -4.77
CA PRO A 273 -0.13 -22.29 -6.20
C PRO A 273 -0.13 -20.81 -6.62
N PRO A 274 0.12 -20.49 -7.90
CA PRO A 274 0.13 -19.11 -8.35
C PRO A 274 -1.24 -18.43 -8.14
N PRO A 275 -1.32 -17.31 -7.42
CA PRO A 275 -2.54 -16.53 -7.31
C PRO A 275 -2.84 -15.83 -8.65
N PRO A 276 -4.11 -15.60 -8.99
CA PRO A 276 -4.44 -14.81 -10.17
C PRO A 276 -4.10 -13.33 -9.97
N LEU A 277 -3.64 -12.67 -11.04
CA LEU A 277 -3.75 -11.22 -11.11
C LEU A 277 -5.23 -10.84 -11.09
N GLN A 278 -5.57 -9.84 -10.30
CA GLN A 278 -6.92 -9.36 -10.12
C GLN A 278 -7.15 -8.07 -10.90
N ILE A 279 -8.41 -7.77 -11.21
CA ILE A 279 -8.83 -6.50 -11.80
C ILE A 279 -10.06 -5.94 -11.09
N LEU A 280 -9.99 -4.66 -10.72
CA LEU A 280 -11.13 -3.84 -10.31
C LEU A 280 -11.45 -2.85 -11.44
N ARG A 281 -12.54 -3.13 -12.17
CA ARG A 281 -13.00 -2.27 -13.25
C ARG A 281 -13.65 -1.00 -12.69
N GLY A 282 -13.40 0.15 -13.34
CA GLY A 282 -13.98 1.43 -12.93
C GLY A 282 -13.40 1.98 -11.61
N ALA A 283 -12.21 1.55 -11.20
CA ALA A 283 -11.58 1.95 -9.94
C ALA A 283 -11.44 3.48 -9.81
N THR A 284 -11.06 4.19 -10.88
CA THR A 284 -10.95 5.65 -10.83
C THR A 284 -12.29 6.35 -10.62
N ASP A 285 -13.36 5.87 -11.26
CA ASP A 285 -14.72 6.41 -11.09
C ASP A 285 -15.26 6.12 -9.68
N LEU A 286 -14.96 4.94 -9.14
CA LEU A 286 -15.28 4.57 -7.76
C LEU A 286 -14.65 5.56 -6.76
N ALA A 287 -13.36 5.89 -6.92
CA ALA A 287 -12.67 6.84 -6.04
C ALA A 287 -13.33 8.24 -6.09
N ARG A 288 -13.61 8.74 -7.30
CA ARG A 288 -14.19 10.08 -7.50
C ARG A 288 -15.64 10.18 -7.05
N THR A 289 -16.42 9.11 -7.14
CA THR A 289 -17.82 9.09 -6.69
C THR A 289 -17.90 8.97 -5.18
N HIS A 290 -17.07 8.11 -4.56
CA HIS A 290 -17.03 7.96 -3.10
C HIS A 290 -16.65 9.27 -2.39
N SER A 291 -15.61 9.96 -2.88
CA SER A 291 -15.19 11.25 -2.32
C SER A 291 -16.31 12.30 -2.34
N ARG A 292 -17.10 12.38 -3.42
CA ARG A 292 -18.24 13.31 -3.53
C ARG A 292 -19.37 12.97 -2.56
N SER A 293 -19.65 11.69 -2.35
CA SER A 293 -20.66 11.25 -1.39
C SER A 293 -20.28 11.57 0.06
N GLY A 294 -18.97 11.56 0.37
CA GLY A 294 -18.46 11.97 1.68
C GLY A 294 -18.60 13.48 1.95
N ASP A 295 -18.43 14.32 0.92
CA ASP A 295 -18.58 15.78 1.03
C ASP A 295 -20.05 16.22 1.24
N ASP A 296 -21.01 15.49 0.68
CA ASP A 296 -22.45 15.76 0.83
C ASP A 296 -23.04 15.29 2.17
N ALA A 297 -22.33 14.42 2.91
CA ALA A 297 -22.69 13.99 4.26
C ALA A 297 -22.31 15.06 5.30
N GLY A 298 -22.98 16.22 5.25
CA GLY A 298 -22.81 17.30 6.22
C GLY A 298 -23.00 16.85 7.68
N PRO A 299 -22.52 17.63 8.67
CA PRO A 299 -22.57 17.24 10.08
C PRO A 299 -24.01 16.92 10.52
N PRO A 300 -24.21 15.90 11.38
CA PRO A 300 -25.54 15.53 11.82
C PRO A 300 -26.20 16.76 12.46
N SER A 301 -27.31 17.20 11.86
CA SER A 301 -28.14 18.24 12.42
C SER A 301 -28.61 17.77 13.79
N THR A 302 -28.05 18.36 14.85
CA THR A 302 -28.61 18.25 16.20
C THR A 302 -29.96 18.96 16.19
N ALA A 303 -31.00 18.24 15.80
CA ALA A 303 -32.38 18.63 16.06
C ALA A 303 -32.57 18.58 17.58
N ALA A 304 -32.41 19.72 18.22
CA ALA A 304 -32.84 19.94 19.58
C ALA A 304 -34.36 19.78 19.64
N THR A 305 -34.83 18.66 20.19
CA THR A 305 -36.24 18.51 20.55
C THR A 305 -36.47 19.26 21.87
N GLU A 306 -36.83 20.54 21.77
CA GLU A 306 -37.59 21.19 22.83
C GLU A 306 -38.98 20.55 22.90
N SER A 307 -39.35 19.99 24.04
CA SER A 307 -40.76 19.87 24.41
C SER A 307 -40.94 20.06 25.91
N ALA A 308 -41.80 21.03 26.23
CA ALA A 308 -42.08 21.54 27.55
C ALA A 308 -43.03 20.65 28.37
N ALA A 309 -42.80 20.69 29.69
CA ALA A 309 -43.72 20.70 30.83
C ALA A 309 -45.04 19.87 30.82
N GLY A 310 -45.19 19.05 31.87
CA GLY A 310 -46.48 18.58 32.39
C GLY A 310 -46.30 17.53 33.49
N GLY A 311 -46.34 17.94 34.76
CA GLY A 311 -46.02 17.07 35.90
C GLY A 311 -47.15 16.16 36.40
N GLN A 312 -46.79 15.19 37.25
CA GLN A 312 -47.46 14.92 38.53
C GLN A 312 -46.77 13.79 39.32
N SER A 313 -46.97 13.89 40.64
CA SER A 313 -46.38 13.16 41.77
C SER A 313 -46.95 11.76 42.03
N GLY A 314 -46.16 10.94 42.74
CA GLY A 314 -46.56 9.72 43.47
C GLY A 314 -45.56 8.59 43.18
N GLY A 315 -44.92 7.88 44.10
CA GLY A 315 -45.19 7.59 45.50
C GLY A 315 -45.06 6.07 45.70
N ALA A 316 -44.09 5.65 46.52
CA ALA A 316 -44.01 4.40 47.30
C ALA A 316 -43.53 3.06 46.67
N THR A 317 -42.40 2.58 47.24
CA THR A 317 -42.14 1.27 47.92
C THR A 317 -42.04 -0.08 47.17
N GLY A 318 -41.00 -0.84 47.55
CA GLY A 318 -40.91 -2.33 47.55
C GLY A 318 -39.73 -2.86 46.72
N ALA A 319 -38.55 -3.24 47.25
CA ALA A 319 -38.16 -4.33 48.18
C ALA A 319 -37.89 -5.70 47.51
N GLY A 320 -36.66 -6.23 47.75
CA GLY A 320 -36.22 -7.62 47.56
C GLY A 320 -35.54 -7.91 46.22
N GLY A 321 -34.39 -8.57 46.09
CA GLY A 321 -33.51 -9.28 47.04
C GLY A 321 -32.55 -10.19 46.23
N ASP A 322 -31.35 -10.37 46.78
CA ASP A 322 -30.37 -11.45 46.59
C ASP A 322 -29.54 -11.65 45.29
N THR A 323 -28.23 -11.38 45.45
CA THR A 323 -27.00 -11.98 44.86
C THR A 323 -26.86 -13.48 45.24
N PRO A 324 -25.81 -14.29 44.89
CA PRO A 324 -24.51 -14.05 44.23
C PRO A 324 -24.23 -15.10 43.09
N THR A 325 -23.13 -15.21 42.33
CA THR A 325 -21.66 -15.33 42.56
C THR A 325 -20.99 -15.25 41.17
N ASP A 326 -19.96 -14.45 40.96
CA ASP A 326 -18.52 -14.77 41.11
C ASP A 326 -17.94 -15.63 39.96
N GLY A 327 -16.88 -15.13 39.33
CA GLY A 327 -16.24 -15.77 38.17
C GLY A 327 -15.38 -14.85 37.31
N ALA A 328 -14.49 -14.06 37.92
CA ALA A 328 -13.46 -13.31 37.19
C ALA A 328 -12.40 -14.28 36.64
N VAL A 329 -12.23 -14.36 35.32
CA VAL A 329 -11.06 -14.96 34.68
C VAL A 329 -10.18 -13.86 34.13
N ARG A 330 -9.07 -13.61 34.84
CA ARG A 330 -7.94 -12.80 34.40
C ARG A 330 -7.16 -13.58 33.35
N TRP A 331 -7.04 -13.04 32.13
CA TRP A 331 -6.06 -13.52 31.15
C TRP A 331 -4.83 -12.62 31.23
N SER A 332 -3.76 -13.16 31.83
CA SER A 332 -2.42 -12.60 31.75
C SER A 332 -1.73 -13.16 30.50
N THR A 333 -1.38 -12.28 29.55
CA THR A 333 -0.44 -12.54 28.45
C THR A 333 0.95 -12.86 29.01
N PRO A 334 1.69 -13.79 28.39
CA PRO A 334 2.71 -13.36 27.43
C PRO A 334 2.95 -14.32 26.25
N ALA A 335 3.73 -13.83 25.27
CA ALA A 335 4.42 -14.54 24.17
C ALA A 335 3.73 -14.66 22.80
N LEU A 336 3.66 -13.54 22.07
CA LEU A 336 3.58 -13.51 20.59
C LEU A 336 4.47 -12.39 20.02
N VAL A 337 5.75 -12.36 20.42
CA VAL A 337 6.74 -11.40 19.85
C VAL A 337 7.90 -12.13 19.13
N GLY A 338 7.99 -13.46 19.22
CA GLY A 338 9.09 -14.22 18.62
C GLY A 338 8.79 -14.91 17.28
N GLY A 339 7.54 -14.97 16.85
CA GLY A 339 7.12 -15.81 15.71
C GLY A 339 7.28 -15.16 14.34
N ALA A 340 6.88 -13.89 14.20
CA ALA A 340 6.84 -13.21 12.89
C ALA A 340 8.24 -12.89 12.34
N VAL A 341 9.20 -12.55 13.20
CA VAL A 341 10.59 -12.25 12.79
C VAL A 341 11.35 -13.52 12.34
N ALA A 342 10.96 -14.69 12.84
CA ALA A 342 11.64 -15.94 12.52
C ALA A 342 11.23 -16.53 11.15
N ALA A 343 10.04 -16.20 10.64
CA ALA A 343 9.56 -16.70 9.36
C ALA A 343 10.26 -15.99 8.17
N GLY A 344 10.35 -14.66 8.19
CA GLY A 344 11.04 -13.89 7.14
C GLY A 344 12.56 -14.11 7.09
N LEU A 345 13.22 -14.32 8.24
CA LEU A 345 14.66 -14.61 8.28
C LEU A 345 15.01 -16.02 7.74
N ALA A 346 14.07 -16.96 7.78
CA ALA A 346 14.31 -18.32 7.32
C ALA A 346 14.21 -18.46 5.79
N THR A 347 13.33 -17.70 5.14
CA THR A 347 13.18 -17.66 3.67
C THR A 347 14.37 -16.95 3.02
N TYR A 348 14.76 -15.78 3.51
CA TYR A 348 15.92 -15.01 3.00
C TYR A 348 17.25 -15.81 3.04
N GLY A 349 17.51 -16.54 4.13
CA GLY A 349 18.74 -17.33 4.30
C GLY A 349 18.86 -18.54 3.37
N LEU A 350 17.75 -19.12 2.93
CA LEU A 350 17.72 -20.30 2.05
C LEU A 350 17.79 -19.91 0.56
N VAL A 351 17.17 -18.81 0.15
CA VAL A 351 17.21 -18.31 -1.23
C VAL A 351 18.61 -17.81 -1.61
N ARG A 352 19.25 -17.03 -0.75
CA ARG A 352 20.62 -16.50 -0.99
C ARG A 352 21.69 -17.58 -1.10
N ARG A 353 21.49 -18.74 -0.46
CA ARG A 353 22.37 -19.92 -0.59
C ARG A 353 22.19 -20.64 -1.93
N ARG A 354 20.98 -20.66 -2.50
CA ARG A 354 20.70 -21.25 -3.82
C ARG A 354 21.19 -20.35 -4.97
N ALA A 355 21.08 -19.03 -4.85
CA ALA A 355 21.59 -18.10 -5.85
C ALA A 355 23.13 -18.19 -6.00
N ARG A 356 23.86 -18.39 -4.89
CA ARG A 356 25.33 -18.59 -4.92
C ARG A 356 25.78 -19.94 -5.48
N SER A 357 24.95 -20.99 -5.41
CA SER A 357 25.31 -22.30 -5.95
C SER A 357 25.05 -22.41 -7.46
N ARG A 358 24.20 -21.56 -8.05
CA ARG A 358 23.97 -21.49 -9.50
C ARG A 358 24.99 -20.63 -10.25
N ARG A 359 25.79 -19.81 -9.55
CA ARG A 359 26.88 -18.98 -10.12
C ARG A 359 28.28 -19.62 -10.00
N ARG A 360 28.37 -20.94 -9.79
CA ARG A 360 29.62 -21.72 -9.82
C ARG A 360 29.55 -22.83 -10.85
#